data_AF-A0A7J2SNW4-F1
#
_entry.id   AF-A0A7J2SNW4-F1
#
_cell.length_a   1.000
_cell.length_b   1.000
_cell.length_c   1.000
_cell.angle_alpha   90.00
_cell.angle_beta   90.00
_cell.angle_gamma   90.00
#
_symmetry.space_group_name_H-M   'P 1'
#
loop_
_entity.id
_entity.type
_entity.pdbx_description
1 polymer ?
#
loop_
_entity_poly.entity_id
_entity_poly.type
_entity_poly.pdbx_seq_one_letter_code
_entity_poly.pdbx_strand_id
1 'polypeptide(L)' 'MKIAMIGWEYPPFKVGGLGTHCYGLTRALADLNVKIDFYMPKLSSGKPDN' A
#
# COMPACT_ATOMS: atom_id res chain seq x y z
N MET A 1 -12.41 1.45 13.95
CA MET A 1 -12.61 0.93 12.59
C MET A 1 -11.27 0.48 12.04
N LYS A 2 -11.23 -0.63 11.29
CA LYS A 2 -10.00 -1.14 10.67
C LYS A 2 -10.26 -1.41 9.19
N ILE A 3 -9.37 -0.93 8.32
CA ILE A 3 -9.48 -1.02 6.87
C ILE A 3 -8.38 -1.95 6.34
N ALA A 4 -8.78 -2.85 5.46
CA ALA A 4 -7.86 -3.60 4.61
C ALA A 4 -7.85 -2.96 3.22
N MET A 5 -6.70 -2.46 2.79
CA MET A 5 -6.52 -1.84 1.48
C MET A 5 -5.69 -2.78 0.59
N ILE A 6 -6.23 -3.17 -0.55
CA ILE A 6 -5.58 -4.11 -1.47
C ILE A 6 -5.17 -3.32 -2.71
N GLY A 7 -3.89 -3.35 -3.06
CA GLY A 7 -3.37 -2.60 -4.20
C GLY A 7 -2.09 -3.20 -4.77
N TRP A 8 -1.60 -2.56 -5.82
CA TRP A 8 -0.38 -2.96 -6.54
C TRP A 8 0.67 -1.83 -6.68
N GLU A 9 0.36 -0.63 -6.16
CA GLU A 9 1.19 0.57 -6.19
C GLU A 9 1.08 1.29 -4.85
N TYR A 10 2.21 1.50 -4.17
CA TYR A 10 2.25 2.31 -2.94
C TYR A 10 3.68 2.83 -2.70
N PRO A 11 3.88 4.13 -2.41
CA PRO A 11 5.21 4.69 -2.21
C PRO A 11 6.03 3.95 -1.14
N PRO A 12 7.32 3.70 -1.37
CA PRO A 12 8.13 4.14 -2.53
C PRO A 12 8.11 3.20 -3.75
N PHE A 13 7.31 2.13 -3.74
CA PHE A 13 7.35 1.08 -4.76
C PHE A 13 6.27 1.28 -5.84
N LYS A 14 6.67 1.17 -7.11
CA LYS A 14 5.79 1.30 -8.30
C LYS A 14 4.84 2.49 -8.19
N VAL A 15 5.35 3.70 -8.36
CA VAL A 15 4.56 4.92 -8.14
C VAL A 15 4.11 5.51 -9.48
N GLY A 16 2.83 5.31 -9.83
CA GLY A 16 2.11 6.06 -10.86
C GLY A 16 1.07 7.01 -10.25
N GLY A 17 0.14 7.47 -11.08
CA GLY A 17 -0.97 8.32 -10.62
C GLY A 17 -1.82 7.63 -9.54
N LEU A 18 -2.06 6.32 -9.68
CA LEU A 18 -2.84 5.54 -8.71
C LEU A 18 -2.15 5.45 -7.35
N GLY A 19 -0.87 5.06 -7.32
CA GLY A 19 -0.11 4.96 -6.07
C GLY A 19 -0.07 6.26 -5.27
N THR A 20 -0.05 7.41 -5.95
CA THR A 20 -0.11 8.74 -5.31
C THR A 20 -1.46 8.99 -4.62
N HIS A 21 -2.58 8.60 -5.25
CA HIS A 21 -3.90 8.72 -4.65
C HIS A 21 -4.08 7.75 -3.48
N CYS A 22 -3.62 6.50 -3.62
CA CYS A 22 -3.64 5.53 -2.53
C CYS A 22 -2.85 6.03 -1.32
N TYR A 23 -1.69 6.65 -1.54
CA TYR A 23 -0.92 7.29 -0.46
C TYR A 23 -1.65 8.44 0.21
N GLY A 24 -2.25 9.35 -0.57
CA GLY A 24 -3.04 10.45 0.00
C GLY A 24 -4.22 9.94 0.84
N LEU A 25 -4.91 8.91 0.35
CA LEU A 25 -6.04 8.30 1.03
C LEU A 25 -5.62 7.60 2.34
N THR A 26 -4.54 6.81 2.33
CA THR A 26 -4.06 6.15 3.56
C THR A 26 -3.60 7.17 4.61
N ARG A 27 -2.97 8.27 4.19
CA ARG A 27 -2.58 9.36 5.10
C ARG A 27 -3.78 10.06 5.72
N ALA A 28 -4.77 10.45 4.92
CA ALA A 28 -5.97 11.10 5.43
C ALA A 28 -6.73 10.21 6.43
N LEU A 29 -6.81 8.89 6.16
CA LEU A 29 -7.42 7.93 7.07
C LEU A 29 -6.60 7.75 8.36
N ALA A 30 -5.28 7.72 8.26
CA ALA A 30 -4.39 7.63 9.42
C ALA A 30 -4.51 8.87 10.32
N ASP A 31 -4.63 10.07 9.74
CA ASP A 31 -4.83 11.32 10.48
C ASP A 31 -6.16 11.31 11.26
N LEU A 32 -7.16 10.57 10.78
CA LEU A 32 -8.42 10.30 11.48
C LEU A 32 -8.33 9.13 12.50
N ASN A 33 -7.12 8.68 12.85
CA ASN A 33 -6.85 7.55 13.75
C ASN A 33 -7.46 6.22 13.28
N VAL A 34 -7.70 6.06 11.97
CA VAL A 34 -8.14 4.79 11.40
C VAL A 34 -6.93 3.87 11.21
N LYS A 35 -7.05 2.60 11.59
CA LYS A 35 -6.02 1.59 11.33
C LYS A 35 -6.18 1.04 9.92
N ILE A 36 -5.12 1.11 9.11
CA ILE A 36 -5.09 0.60 7.74
C ILE A 36 -3.99 -0.44 7.61
N ASP A 37 -4.35 -1.63 7.12
CA ASP A 37 -3.40 -2.63 6.66
C ASP A 37 -3.41 -2.62 5.12
N PHE A 38 -2.26 -2.31 4.50
CA PHE A 38 -2.12 -2.31 3.04
C PHE A 38 -1.48 -3.61 2.57
N TYR A 39 -2.18 -4.33 1.69
CA TYR A 39 -1.74 -5.61 1.13
C TYR A 39 -1.36 -5.43 -0.33
N MET A 40 -0.16 -5.90 -0.67
CA MET A 40 0.36 -5.92 -2.03
C MET A 40 1.02 -7.26 -2.32
N PRO A 41 0.94 -7.79 -3.56
CA PRO A 41 1.67 -8.99 -3.93
C PRO A 41 3.18 -8.82 -3.75
N LYS A 42 3.85 -9.82 -3.17
CA LYS A 42 5.31 -9.87 -3.15
C LYS A 42 5.78 -10.07 -4.60
N LEU A 43 6.47 -9.08 -5.16
CA LEU A 43 7.13 -9.23 -6.46
C LEU A 43 8.29 -10.21 -6.25
N SER A 44 8.19 -11.40 -6.83
CA SER A 44 9.31 -12.34 -6.91
C SER A 44 10.36 -11.77 -7.86
N SER A 45 11.23 -10.90 -7.36
CA SER A 45 12.54 -10.68 -7.97
C SER A 45 13.35 -11.94 -7.71
N GLY A 46 13.56 -12.74 -8.75
CA GLY A 46 14.14 -14.09 -8.68
C GLY A 46 15.36 -14.21 -7.77
N LYS A 47 15.12 -14.80 -6.60
CA LYS A 47 15.98 -15.75 -5.90
C LYS A 47 15.08 -16.47 -4.89
N PRO A 48 15.04 -17.80 -4.87
CA PRO A 48 14.40 -18.51 -3.77
C PRO A 48 15.22 -18.23 -2.51
N ASP A 49 14.56 -17.66 -1.50
CA ASP A 49 15.01 -17.65 -0.11
C ASP A 49 14.77 -19.03 0.52
N ASN A 50 15.46 -20.04 -0.01
CA ASN A 50 15.98 -21.29 0.58
C ASN A 50 16.28 -22.32 -0.52
#